data_AF-A0A402BFP7-F1
#
_entry.id   AF-A0A402BFP7-F1
#
_cell.length_a   1.000
_cell.length_b   1.000
_cell.length_c   1.000
_cell.angle_alpha   90.00
_cell.angle_beta   90.00
_cell.angle_gamma   90.00
#
_symmetry.space_group_name_H-M   'P 1'
#
loop_
_entity.id
_entity.type
_entity.pdbx_description
1 polymer ?
#
loop_
_entity_poly.entity_id
_entity_poly.type
_entity_poly.pdbx_seq_one_letter_code
_entity_poly.pdbx_strand_id
1 'polypeptide(L)'
;MFTRILVPLDGSLRAEKALPLAAKLARAVKGSIVLVRVITAGTEYWPAPSASSDIVGGIIEDERQAAWHYLMKKASGAALTNIPVEIDVRWGPVITSIMDAITSHQCNLMMMCHKKRDGSAHPLTRNVTEQLVLHSSVPVFLLHEEGPQPLFHHLDPLQPQRILVGWDGSCEPLPIFNAAVSLLVDEKGPLQGSIHVAGVFSPEMDDSGCNQEREAIQLMIKEELYIPDDRQNTGGKPSAGQAMEVDLNWSITRTPDPVRTLIDLAEGKEPIQGSGTTGRFDVIVVSSSLGDQECPEWCFGSVINQIMQETHIPILSVPTVRKEPEERFPHKAQTSLPTL
;
A
#
# COMPACT_ATOMS: atom_id res chain seq x y z
N MET A 1 2.62 -10.74 7.48
CA MET A 1 3.63 -9.78 6.95
C MET A 1 3.74 -8.60 7.92
N PHE A 2 4.41 -7.50 7.57
CA PHE A 2 4.40 -6.20 8.31
C PHE A 2 5.01 -6.17 9.72
N THR A 3 5.94 -7.07 10.03
CA THR A 3 6.60 -7.15 11.34
C THR A 3 7.66 -6.07 11.59
N ARG A 4 8.14 -5.38 10.55
CA ARG A 4 9.16 -4.34 10.69
C ARG A 4 8.80 -3.13 9.83
N ILE A 5 8.24 -2.13 10.50
CA ILE A 5 7.57 -0.99 9.85
C ILE A 5 8.51 0.22 9.87
N LEU A 6 8.87 0.72 8.69
CA LEU A 6 9.59 1.97 8.53
C LEU A 6 8.60 3.15 8.52
N VAL A 7 8.82 4.14 9.37
CA VAL A 7 8.03 5.38 9.40
C VAL A 7 8.97 6.57 9.17
N PRO A 8 8.97 7.16 7.96
CA PRO A 8 9.76 8.35 7.68
C PRO A 8 9.09 9.59 8.29
N LEU A 9 9.84 10.39 9.03
CA LEU A 9 9.37 11.61 9.69
C LEU A 9 10.22 12.82 9.29
N ASP A 10 9.56 13.83 8.74
CA ASP A 10 10.16 15.10 8.31
C ASP A 10 10.08 16.21 9.39
N GLY A 11 9.47 15.91 10.55
CA GLY A 11 9.20 16.89 11.60
C GLY A 11 7.83 17.56 11.50
N SER A 12 7.06 17.29 10.44
CA SER A 12 5.71 17.83 10.29
C SER A 12 4.68 17.03 11.11
N LEU A 13 3.65 17.72 11.59
CA LEU A 13 2.51 17.08 12.28
C LEU A 13 1.78 16.07 11.38
N ARG A 14 1.80 16.30 10.06
CA ARG A 14 1.27 15.39 9.05
C ARG A 14 1.98 14.04 9.10
N ALA A 15 3.31 14.02 8.97
CA ALA A 15 4.08 12.77 8.98
C ALA A 15 3.85 11.96 10.27
N GLU A 16 3.69 12.65 11.40
CA GLU A 16 3.41 12.03 12.70
C GLU A 16 2.06 11.31 12.77
N LYS A 17 1.09 11.62 11.89
CA LYS A 17 -0.20 10.91 11.82
C LYS A 17 -0.04 9.43 11.46
N ALA A 18 1.10 9.01 10.90
CA ALA A 18 1.40 7.61 10.66
C ALA A 18 1.69 6.83 11.96
N LEU A 19 2.19 7.49 13.01
CA LEU A 19 2.66 6.81 14.23
C LEU A 19 1.58 6.02 14.97
N PRO A 20 0.37 6.54 15.23
CA PRO A 20 -0.67 5.78 15.93
C PRO A 20 -1.05 4.50 15.18
N LEU A 21 -1.09 4.55 13.84
CA LEU A 21 -1.42 3.39 13.04
C LEU A 21 -0.27 2.38 12.98
N ALA A 22 0.96 2.85 12.75
CA ALA A 22 2.14 2.00 12.77
C ALA A 22 2.26 1.26 14.12
N ALA A 23 1.97 1.95 15.22
CA ALA A 23 1.96 1.38 16.55
C ALA A 23 0.93 0.27 16.73
N LYS A 24 -0.29 0.52 16.22
CA LYS A 24 -1.38 -0.44 16.29
C LYS A 24 -1.04 -1.70 15.49
N LEU A 25 -0.58 -1.55 14.26
CA LEU A 25 -0.20 -2.69 13.41
C LEU A 25 0.98 -3.45 14.02
N ALA A 26 2.02 -2.75 14.48
CA ALA A 26 3.16 -3.37 15.15
C ALA A 26 2.75 -4.16 16.40
N ARG A 27 1.81 -3.66 17.22
CA ARG A 27 1.28 -4.43 18.36
C ARG A 27 0.55 -5.69 17.92
N ALA A 28 -0.36 -5.58 16.95
CA ALA A 28 -1.15 -6.70 16.46
C ALA A 28 -0.25 -7.85 15.94
N VAL A 29 0.83 -7.51 15.24
CA VAL A 29 1.77 -8.51 14.70
C VAL A 29 2.97 -8.80 15.60
N LYS A 30 3.03 -8.22 16.81
CA LYS A 30 4.20 -8.26 17.73
C LYS A 30 5.52 -7.86 17.03
N GLY A 31 5.45 -6.87 16.16
CA GLY A 31 6.54 -6.34 15.36
C GLY A 31 7.29 -5.17 16.01
N SER A 32 8.13 -4.52 15.20
CA SER A 32 8.97 -3.37 15.57
C SER A 32 8.79 -2.20 14.60
N ILE A 33 9.16 -1.01 15.04
CA ILE A 33 9.12 0.21 14.23
C ILE A 33 10.53 0.79 14.07
N VAL A 34 10.85 1.26 12.87
CA VAL A 34 12.05 2.03 12.57
C VAL A 34 11.62 3.44 12.21
N LEU A 35 11.96 4.41 13.06
CA LEU A 35 11.73 5.83 12.77
C LEU A 35 12.92 6.38 12.00
N VAL A 36 12.68 6.89 10.81
CA VAL A 36 13.73 7.43 9.94
C VAL A 36 13.55 8.92 9.75
N ARG A 37 14.63 9.70 9.85
CA ARG A 37 14.67 11.09 9.41
C ARG A 37 15.87 11.33 8.52
N VAL A 38 15.62 11.88 7.32
CA VAL A 38 16.68 12.26 6.39
C VAL A 38 16.93 13.76 6.47
N ILE A 39 18.19 14.13 6.59
CA ILE A 39 18.69 15.50 6.60
C ILE A 39 19.27 15.78 5.22
N THR A 40 18.82 16.86 4.60
CA THR A 40 19.20 17.24 3.23
C THR A 40 20.20 18.41 3.18
N ALA A 41 20.56 18.99 4.33
CA ALA A 41 21.52 20.10 4.55
C ALA A 41 21.85 20.91 3.28
N GLY A 42 20.84 21.56 2.69
CA GLY A 42 21.01 22.49 1.56
C GLY A 42 21.70 21.96 0.30
N THR A 43 21.97 20.66 0.15
CA THR A 43 22.75 20.14 -1.00
C THR A 43 22.04 20.32 -2.35
N GLU A 44 20.73 20.55 -2.34
CA GLU A 44 19.95 20.87 -3.55
C GLU A 44 19.96 22.36 -3.91
N TYR A 45 20.37 23.26 -3.00
CA TYR A 45 20.28 24.71 -3.17
C TYR A 45 21.59 25.48 -2.96
N TRP A 46 22.66 24.84 -2.50
CA TRP A 46 23.90 25.53 -2.13
C TRP A 46 25.14 25.06 -2.91
N PRO A 47 25.37 25.57 -4.13
CA PRO A 47 26.67 25.49 -4.78
C PRO A 47 27.52 26.69 -4.34
N ALA A 48 27.86 26.83 -3.04
CA ALA A 48 28.83 27.85 -2.64
C ALA A 48 30.20 27.25 -2.33
N PRO A 49 31.26 27.60 -3.08
CA PRO A 49 32.62 27.07 -2.87
C PRO A 49 33.36 27.66 -1.65
N SER A 50 32.68 28.29 -0.68
CA SER A 50 33.34 29.24 0.25
C SER A 50 33.11 29.04 1.75
N ALA A 51 32.37 28.02 2.20
CA ALA A 51 32.33 27.66 3.61
C ALA A 51 33.48 26.71 3.96
N SER A 52 34.26 27.00 5.01
CA SER A 52 35.26 26.06 5.52
C SER A 52 34.58 24.75 5.94
N SER A 53 35.18 23.61 5.60
CA SER A 53 34.66 22.26 5.88
C SER A 53 34.18 22.09 7.33
N ASP A 54 34.82 22.75 8.29
CA ASP A 54 34.49 22.67 9.72
C ASP A 54 33.16 23.36 10.08
N ILE A 55 32.81 24.46 9.40
CA ILE A 55 31.54 25.18 9.64
C ILE A 55 30.37 24.36 9.08
N VAL A 56 30.54 23.78 7.89
CA VAL A 56 29.53 22.90 7.29
C VAL A 56 29.35 21.63 8.14
N GLY A 57 30.45 21.07 8.65
CA GLY A 57 30.40 19.92 9.56
C GLY A 57 29.65 20.20 10.87
N GLY A 58 29.88 21.38 11.48
CA GLY A 58 29.15 21.81 12.67
C GLY A 58 27.64 21.94 12.45
N ILE A 59 27.22 22.56 11.33
CA ILE A 59 25.79 22.70 10.97
C ILE A 59 25.12 21.33 10.78
N ILE A 60 25.79 20.41 10.06
CA ILE A 60 25.25 19.07 9.83
C ILE A 60 25.10 18.30 11.15
N GLU A 61 26.08 18.42 12.06
CA GLU A 61 26.02 17.75 13.36
C GLU A 61 24.91 18.31 14.25
N ASP A 62 24.71 19.63 14.26
CA ASP A 62 23.61 20.27 14.97
C ASP A 62 22.24 19.81 14.42
N GLU A 63 22.09 19.74 13.09
CA GLU A 63 20.88 19.20 12.44
C GLU A 63 20.66 17.72 12.78
N ARG A 64 21.74 16.93 12.80
CA ARG A 64 21.72 15.51 13.17
C ARG A 64 21.25 15.32 14.61
N GLN A 65 21.78 16.12 15.53
CA GLN A 65 21.43 16.07 16.93
C GLN A 65 19.99 16.52 17.16
N ALA A 66 19.52 17.57 16.47
CA ALA A 66 18.13 18.00 16.52
C ALA A 66 17.16 16.93 15.98
N ALA A 67 17.50 16.31 14.85
CA ALA A 67 16.73 15.20 14.26
C ALA A 67 16.67 13.99 15.20
N TRP A 68 17.80 13.63 15.81
CA TRP A 68 17.87 12.55 16.78
C TRP A 68 16.99 12.81 18.01
N HIS A 69 17.08 13.99 18.61
CA HIS A 69 16.23 14.38 19.75
C HIS A 69 14.75 14.36 19.40
N TYR A 70 14.39 14.82 18.19
CA TYR A 70 13.02 14.76 17.70
C TYR A 70 12.52 13.32 17.63
N LEU A 71 13.28 12.40 17.01
CA LEU A 71 12.89 10.99 16.89
C LEU A 71 12.84 10.30 18.26
N MET A 72 13.79 10.57 19.16
CA MET A 72 13.78 10.07 20.54
C MET A 72 12.50 10.46 21.29
N LYS A 73 12.06 11.72 21.13
CA LYS A 73 10.81 12.20 21.72
C LYS A 73 9.59 11.44 21.16
N LYS A 74 9.59 11.11 19.86
CA LYS A 74 8.49 10.34 19.25
C LYS A 74 8.51 8.87 19.66
N ALA A 75 9.69 8.24 19.70
CA ALA A 75 9.88 6.87 20.16
C ALA A 75 9.42 6.69 21.62
N SER A 76 9.64 7.70 22.47
CA SER A 76 9.20 7.70 23.88
C SER A 76 7.74 8.12 24.06
N GLY A 77 7.00 8.40 22.98
CA GLY A 77 5.63 8.85 23.03
C GLY A 77 4.67 7.71 23.41
N ALA A 78 3.56 8.06 24.08
CA ALA A 78 2.58 7.09 24.58
C ALA A 78 2.08 6.10 23.51
N ALA A 79 1.97 6.54 22.25
CA ALA A 79 1.54 5.69 21.14
C ALA A 79 2.46 4.46 20.94
N LEU A 80 3.78 4.65 21.09
CA LEU A 80 4.82 3.64 20.83
C LEU A 80 5.23 2.83 22.08
N THR A 81 4.54 3.02 23.20
CA THR A 81 4.80 2.27 24.44
C THR A 81 4.66 0.76 24.19
N ASN A 82 5.62 -0.01 24.74
CA ASN A 82 5.71 -1.47 24.62
C ASN A 82 5.92 -1.98 23.19
N ILE A 83 6.48 -1.16 22.30
CA ILE A 83 6.87 -1.56 20.95
C ILE A 83 8.40 -1.39 20.84
N PRO A 84 9.15 -2.35 20.29
CA PRO A 84 10.55 -2.13 19.93
C PRO A 84 10.65 -1.03 18.87
N VAL A 85 11.36 0.05 19.20
CA VAL A 85 11.56 1.20 18.30
C VAL A 85 13.05 1.43 18.09
N GLU A 86 13.45 1.48 16.83
CA GLU A 86 14.78 1.90 16.40
C GLU A 86 14.71 3.28 15.75
N ILE A 87 15.78 4.06 15.90
CA ILE A 87 15.89 5.42 15.38
C ILE A 87 17.06 5.46 14.41
N ASP A 88 16.82 5.98 13.21
CA ASP A 88 17.83 6.14 12.18
C ASP A 88 17.78 7.57 11.61
N VAL A 89 18.86 8.31 11.80
CA VAL A 89 19.02 9.65 11.23
C VAL A 89 20.05 9.56 10.11
N ARG A 90 19.61 9.83 8.89
CA ARG A 90 20.45 9.77 7.69
C ARG A 90 20.70 11.15 7.11
N TRP A 91 21.78 11.27 6.36
CA TRP A 91 22.12 12.47 5.61
C TRP A 91 22.24 12.13 4.13
N GLY A 92 21.65 12.96 3.27
CA GLY A 92 21.72 12.79 1.81
C GLY A 92 20.36 12.94 1.13
N PRO A 93 20.24 12.50 -0.14
CA PRO A 93 19.00 12.57 -0.89
C PRO A 93 17.90 11.74 -0.22
N VAL A 94 16.69 12.30 -0.08
CA VAL A 94 15.61 11.72 0.73
C VAL A 94 15.23 10.32 0.27
N ILE A 95 15.04 10.14 -1.04
CA ILE A 95 14.52 8.89 -1.61
C ILE A 95 15.53 7.77 -1.45
N THR A 96 16.78 7.99 -1.88
CA THR A 96 17.85 6.99 -1.76
C THR A 96 18.09 6.62 -0.31
N SER A 97 18.12 7.61 0.59
CA SER A 97 18.35 7.38 2.02
C SER A 97 17.23 6.56 2.67
N ILE A 98 15.97 6.80 2.30
CA ILE A 98 14.82 6.01 2.80
C ILE A 98 14.89 4.58 2.26
N MET A 99 15.17 4.40 0.97
CA MET A 99 15.31 3.07 0.35
C MET A 99 16.47 2.26 0.96
N ASP A 100 17.59 2.92 1.22
CA ASP A 100 18.72 2.31 1.92
C ASP A 100 18.35 1.95 3.36
N ALA A 101 17.54 2.77 4.04
CA ALA A 101 17.04 2.46 5.38
C ALA A 101 16.11 1.24 5.38
N ILE A 102 15.20 1.12 4.39
CA ILE A 102 14.36 -0.09 4.23
C ILE A 102 15.24 -1.33 4.16
N THR A 103 16.27 -1.29 3.32
CA THR A 103 17.16 -2.44 3.08
C THR A 103 18.03 -2.73 4.30
N SER A 104 18.67 -1.71 4.88
CA SER A 104 19.59 -1.84 6.01
C SER A 104 18.90 -2.40 7.24
N HIS A 105 17.66 -1.95 7.49
CA HIS A 105 16.86 -2.40 8.61
C HIS A 105 15.98 -3.59 8.29
N GLN A 106 16.00 -4.12 7.07
CA GLN A 106 15.15 -5.23 6.65
C GLN A 106 13.66 -4.97 6.94
N CYS A 107 13.23 -3.72 6.71
CA CYS A 107 11.84 -3.36 6.85
C CYS A 107 11.00 -4.10 5.80
N ASN A 108 9.74 -4.38 6.12
CA ASN A 108 8.81 -5.10 5.24
C ASN A 108 7.47 -4.34 5.07
N LEU A 109 7.41 -3.11 5.56
CA LEU A 109 6.36 -2.14 5.32
C LEU A 109 6.95 -0.73 5.48
N MET A 110 6.60 0.19 4.57
CA MET A 110 6.74 1.62 4.81
C MET A 110 5.37 2.21 5.13
N MET A 111 5.26 3.04 6.16
CA MET A 111 4.03 3.76 6.47
C MET A 111 4.28 5.25 6.53
N MET A 112 3.54 6.03 5.74
CA MET A 112 3.72 7.47 5.66
C MET A 112 2.38 8.19 5.48
N CYS A 113 2.36 9.49 5.78
CA CYS A 113 1.18 10.33 5.57
C CYS A 113 1.46 11.40 4.51
N HIS A 114 0.58 11.54 3.53
CA HIS A 114 0.65 12.54 2.47
C HIS A 114 -0.46 13.58 2.59
N LYS A 115 -0.27 14.71 1.90
CA LYS A 115 -1.28 15.75 1.71
C LYS A 115 -1.65 15.80 0.23
N LYS A 116 -2.92 16.11 -0.08
CA LYS A 116 -3.33 16.51 -1.41
C LYS A 116 -2.50 17.68 -1.92
N ARG A 117 -2.22 17.70 -3.22
CA ARG A 117 -1.62 18.86 -3.87
C ARG A 117 -2.65 19.99 -3.90
N ASP A 118 -2.40 21.05 -3.15
CA ASP A 118 -3.08 22.33 -3.35
C ASP A 118 -2.75 22.75 -4.79
N GLY A 119 -3.75 23.05 -5.63
CA GLY A 119 -3.63 23.26 -7.08
C GLY A 119 -2.79 24.47 -7.55
N SER A 120 -1.63 24.71 -6.92
CA SER A 120 -0.67 25.76 -7.25
C SER A 120 0.28 25.33 -8.37
N ALA A 121 0.55 26.30 -9.24
CA ALA A 121 0.85 26.15 -10.66
C ALA A 121 2.33 25.86 -11.03
N HIS A 122 3.00 24.91 -10.38
CA HIS A 122 4.34 24.46 -10.82
C HIS A 122 4.42 22.94 -11.11
N PRO A 123 4.24 22.48 -12.36
CA PRO A 123 3.95 21.09 -12.69
C PRO A 123 5.17 20.24 -13.09
N LEU A 124 6.30 20.27 -12.37
CA LEU A 124 7.51 19.54 -12.83
C LEU A 124 8.32 18.76 -11.78
N THR A 125 7.96 18.75 -10.50
CA THR A 125 8.63 17.89 -9.50
C THR A 125 7.72 16.74 -9.08
N ARG A 126 8.10 15.51 -9.45
CA ARG A 126 7.54 14.27 -8.92
C ARG A 126 7.80 14.26 -7.41
N ASN A 127 6.75 14.30 -6.58
CA ASN A 127 6.94 14.49 -5.14
C ASN A 127 7.60 13.24 -4.50
N VAL A 128 8.25 13.43 -3.34
CA VAL A 128 8.97 12.35 -2.63
C VAL A 128 8.08 11.12 -2.41
N THR A 129 6.81 11.33 -2.05
CA THR A 129 5.85 10.23 -1.83
C THR A 129 5.65 9.39 -3.09
N GLU A 130 5.41 10.02 -4.24
CA GLU A 130 5.20 9.33 -5.51
C GLU A 130 6.43 8.50 -5.90
N GLN A 131 7.63 9.06 -5.74
CA GLN A 131 8.87 8.32 -6.04
C GLN A 131 9.08 7.14 -5.08
N LEU A 132 8.80 7.31 -3.79
CA LEU A 132 8.88 6.19 -2.83
C LEU A 132 7.87 5.09 -3.17
N VAL A 133 6.63 5.45 -3.52
CA VAL A 133 5.58 4.48 -3.85
C VAL A 133 5.91 3.67 -5.10
N LEU A 134 6.53 4.31 -6.10
CA LEU A 134 6.88 3.66 -7.36
C LEU A 134 8.13 2.79 -7.26
N HIS A 135 9.09 3.17 -6.42
CA HIS A 135 10.40 2.51 -6.37
C HIS A 135 10.61 1.65 -5.12
N SER A 136 9.70 1.68 -4.15
CA SER A 136 9.79 0.87 -2.93
C SER A 136 9.80 -0.63 -3.24
N SER A 137 10.75 -1.34 -2.64
CA SER A 137 10.83 -2.81 -2.66
C SER A 137 9.88 -3.47 -1.65
N VAL A 138 9.23 -2.68 -0.80
CA VAL A 138 8.27 -3.13 0.21
C VAL A 138 6.91 -2.44 0.03
N PRO A 139 5.81 -3.04 0.52
CA PRO A 139 4.52 -2.37 0.53
C PRO A 139 4.59 -0.99 1.19
N VAL A 140 3.87 -0.02 0.63
CA VAL A 140 3.80 1.36 1.13
C VAL A 140 2.36 1.67 1.53
N PHE A 141 2.14 1.84 2.83
CA PHE A 141 0.86 2.26 3.40
C PHE A 141 0.81 3.78 3.51
N LEU A 142 -0.07 4.39 2.71
CA LEU A 142 -0.26 5.82 2.58
C LEU A 142 -1.51 6.27 3.31
N LEU A 143 -1.34 7.23 4.22
CA LEU A 143 -2.42 7.90 4.92
C LEU A 143 -2.64 9.28 4.36
N HIS A 144 -3.90 9.68 4.18
CA HIS A 144 -4.20 11.07 3.85
C HIS A 144 -4.26 11.92 5.13
N GLU A 145 -3.73 13.15 5.07
CA GLU A 145 -3.74 14.10 6.19
C GLU A 145 -5.15 14.38 6.72
N GLU A 146 -6.11 14.52 5.80
CA GLU A 146 -7.53 14.72 6.08
C GLU A 146 -8.34 13.41 5.90
N GLY A 147 -7.65 12.28 6.01
CA GLY A 147 -8.25 10.95 5.91
C GLY A 147 -9.25 10.68 7.03
N PRO A 148 -10.13 9.68 6.85
CA PRO A 148 -11.07 9.27 7.89
C PRO A 148 -10.31 8.90 9.16
N GLN A 149 -10.76 9.41 10.32
CA GLN A 149 -10.22 9.04 11.63
C GLN A 149 -11.37 8.70 12.59
N PRO A 150 -11.22 7.66 13.44
CA PRO A 150 -10.06 6.77 13.53
C PRO A 150 -9.98 5.76 12.38
N LEU A 151 -8.77 5.46 11.91
CA LEU A 151 -8.55 4.35 10.98
C LEU A 151 -8.63 3.01 11.72
N PHE A 152 -9.26 2.01 11.09
CA PHE A 152 -9.49 0.65 11.62
C PHE A 152 -10.42 0.63 12.86
N HIS A 153 -11.74 0.70 12.64
CA HIS A 153 -12.81 0.58 13.66
C HIS A 153 -12.95 -0.84 14.28
N HIS A 154 -11.85 -1.57 14.47
CA HIS A 154 -11.79 -2.93 15.06
C HIS A 154 -12.37 -3.12 16.49
N LEU A 155 -12.96 -2.10 17.12
CA LEU A 155 -13.54 -2.22 18.48
C LEU A 155 -15.07 -2.26 18.47
N ASP A 156 -15.70 -2.12 17.29
CA ASP A 156 -17.14 -2.33 17.14
C ASP A 156 -17.38 -3.57 16.26
N PRO A 157 -17.86 -4.69 16.83
CA PRO A 157 -18.31 -5.84 16.04
C PRO A 157 -19.36 -5.50 14.98
N LEU A 158 -19.99 -4.32 15.09
CA LEU A 158 -20.98 -3.80 14.13
C LEU A 158 -20.34 -3.04 12.96
N GLN A 159 -19.03 -2.77 12.96
CA GLN A 159 -18.30 -2.08 11.89
C GLN A 159 -16.97 -2.78 11.55
N PRO A 160 -17.03 -4.00 10.96
CA PRO A 160 -15.85 -4.74 10.56
C PRO A 160 -15.05 -3.99 9.50
N GLN A 161 -13.73 -4.20 9.48
CA GLN A 161 -12.87 -3.55 8.50
C GLN A 161 -13.20 -4.02 7.07
N ARG A 162 -13.38 -3.07 6.15
CA ARG A 162 -13.69 -3.33 4.75
C ARG A 162 -12.52 -2.91 3.87
N ILE A 163 -11.88 -3.88 3.24
CA ILE A 163 -10.73 -3.66 2.36
C ILE A 163 -11.19 -3.82 0.91
N LEU A 164 -10.92 -2.81 0.09
CA LEU A 164 -11.07 -2.89 -1.36
C LEU A 164 -9.74 -3.28 -1.98
N VAL A 165 -9.68 -4.41 -2.69
CA VAL A 165 -8.52 -4.81 -3.48
C VAL A 165 -8.78 -4.47 -4.93
N GLY A 166 -8.04 -3.53 -5.50
CA GLY A 166 -8.11 -3.19 -6.92
C GLY A 166 -7.13 -4.02 -7.74
N TRP A 167 -7.59 -4.58 -8.85
CA TRP A 167 -6.80 -5.44 -9.71
C TRP A 167 -7.21 -5.33 -11.18
N ASP A 168 -6.25 -5.42 -12.09
CA ASP A 168 -6.44 -5.21 -13.54
C ASP A 168 -5.80 -6.31 -14.41
N GLY A 169 -5.39 -7.43 -13.81
CA GLY A 169 -4.67 -8.51 -14.51
C GLY A 169 -3.21 -8.22 -14.82
N SER A 170 -2.68 -7.03 -14.47
CA SER A 170 -1.32 -6.64 -14.86
C SER A 170 -0.19 -7.42 -14.18
N CYS A 171 -0.50 -8.02 -13.03
CA CYS A 171 0.45 -8.66 -12.11
C CYS A 171 -0.19 -9.87 -11.40
N GLU A 172 0.64 -10.63 -10.70
CA GLU A 172 0.15 -11.71 -9.84
C GLU A 172 -0.69 -11.14 -8.68
N PRO A 173 -1.87 -11.74 -8.39
CA PRO A 173 -2.80 -11.22 -7.39
C PRO A 173 -2.35 -11.54 -5.95
N LEU A 174 -1.55 -12.59 -5.77
CA LEU A 174 -1.28 -13.17 -4.46
C LEU A 174 -0.56 -12.23 -3.50
N PRO A 175 0.49 -11.47 -3.90
CA PRO A 175 1.14 -10.51 -3.02
C PRO A 175 0.17 -9.41 -2.52
N ILE A 176 -0.73 -8.95 -3.40
CA ILE A 176 -1.74 -7.92 -3.08
C ILE A 176 -2.72 -8.47 -2.06
N PHE A 177 -3.19 -9.70 -2.25
CA PHE A 177 -4.14 -10.34 -1.37
C PHE A 177 -3.52 -10.66 0.01
N ASN A 178 -2.30 -11.21 0.03
CA ASN A 178 -1.57 -11.49 1.28
C ASN A 178 -1.32 -10.21 2.09
N ALA A 179 -1.06 -9.10 1.40
CA ALA A 179 -0.96 -7.78 2.01
C ALA A 179 -2.31 -7.32 2.59
N ALA A 180 -3.42 -7.50 1.87
CA ALA A 180 -4.76 -7.17 2.35
C ALA A 180 -5.15 -7.98 3.60
N VAL A 181 -4.93 -9.30 3.60
CA VAL A 181 -5.20 -10.17 4.76
C VAL A 181 -4.32 -9.81 5.95
N SER A 182 -3.05 -9.44 5.69
CA SER A 182 -2.14 -8.99 6.75
C SER A 182 -2.60 -7.69 7.44
N LEU A 183 -3.53 -6.92 6.84
CA LEU A 183 -4.15 -5.76 7.49
C LEU A 183 -5.31 -6.12 8.42
N LEU A 184 -5.89 -7.32 8.29
CA LEU A 184 -7.00 -7.79 9.12
C LEU A 184 -6.52 -8.42 10.45
N VAL A 185 -5.21 -8.43 10.71
CA VAL A 185 -4.61 -9.04 11.91
C VAL A 185 -5.05 -8.31 13.17
N ASP A 186 -5.58 -9.07 14.13
CA ASP A 186 -5.96 -8.61 15.47
C ASP A 186 -5.12 -9.27 16.57
N GLU A 187 -4.89 -8.54 17.66
CA GLU A 187 -4.13 -8.99 18.83
C GLU A 187 -4.95 -9.96 19.70
N LYS A 188 -6.29 -9.90 19.65
CA LYS A 188 -7.18 -10.52 20.66
C LYS A 188 -8.24 -11.50 20.12
N GLY A 189 -8.30 -11.75 18.81
CA GLY A 189 -9.37 -12.57 18.22
C GLY A 189 -9.03 -13.18 16.86
N PRO A 190 -9.96 -13.97 16.27
CA PRO A 190 -9.85 -14.42 14.88
C PRO A 190 -9.85 -13.21 13.93
N LEU A 191 -9.26 -13.37 12.75
CA LEU A 191 -9.30 -12.36 11.69
C LEU A 191 -10.76 -12.06 11.35
N GLN A 192 -11.20 -10.82 11.57
CA GLN A 192 -12.55 -10.35 11.25
C GLN A 192 -12.47 -9.18 10.26
N GLY A 193 -13.24 -9.26 9.19
CA GLY A 193 -13.29 -8.23 8.15
C GLY A 193 -13.82 -8.76 6.83
N SER A 194 -14.03 -7.86 5.88
CA SER A 194 -14.41 -8.22 4.52
C SER A 194 -13.38 -7.71 3.53
N ILE A 195 -12.97 -8.56 2.58
CA ILE A 195 -12.17 -8.18 1.44
C ILE A 195 -13.08 -8.20 0.21
N HIS A 196 -13.17 -7.07 -0.50
CA HIS A 196 -13.83 -7.00 -1.79
C HIS A 196 -12.78 -6.86 -2.88
N VAL A 197 -12.72 -7.81 -3.80
CA VAL A 197 -11.81 -7.75 -4.95
C VAL A 197 -12.55 -7.15 -6.15
N ALA A 198 -12.10 -5.98 -6.58
CA ALA A 198 -12.61 -5.27 -7.74
C ALA A 198 -11.66 -5.46 -8.94
N GLY A 199 -12.07 -6.30 -9.89
CA GLY A 199 -11.44 -6.41 -11.19
C GLY A 199 -11.84 -5.21 -12.06
N VAL A 200 -10.88 -4.36 -12.41
CA VAL A 200 -11.07 -3.22 -13.31
C VAL A 200 -10.29 -3.46 -14.60
N PHE A 201 -11.02 -3.74 -15.67
CA PHE A 201 -10.43 -4.12 -16.95
C PHE A 201 -10.73 -3.11 -18.05
N SER A 202 -9.88 -3.12 -19.08
CA SER A 202 -10.12 -2.36 -20.30
C SER A 202 -11.51 -2.69 -20.89
N PRO A 203 -12.22 -1.70 -21.45
CA PRO A 203 -13.49 -1.93 -22.14
C PRO A 203 -13.41 -2.94 -23.29
N GLU A 204 -12.20 -3.15 -23.82
CA GLU A 204 -11.93 -4.07 -24.94
C GLU A 204 -11.89 -5.54 -24.52
N MET A 205 -11.76 -5.84 -23.22
CA MET A 205 -11.76 -7.21 -22.73
C MET A 205 -13.18 -7.80 -22.78
N ASP A 206 -13.30 -9.00 -23.32
CA ASP A 206 -14.58 -9.71 -23.40
C ASP A 206 -14.99 -10.33 -22.05
N ASP A 207 -16.27 -10.72 -21.95
CA ASP A 207 -16.81 -11.30 -20.72
C ASP A 207 -16.15 -12.64 -20.37
N SER A 208 -15.71 -13.39 -21.39
CA SER A 208 -15.03 -14.67 -21.21
C SER A 208 -13.67 -14.47 -20.54
N GLY A 209 -12.86 -13.53 -21.02
CA GLY A 209 -11.56 -13.19 -20.44
C GLY A 209 -11.70 -12.70 -19.00
N CYS A 210 -12.68 -11.83 -18.74
CA CYS A 210 -12.99 -11.35 -17.39
C CYS A 210 -13.34 -12.48 -16.41
N ASN A 211 -14.19 -13.43 -16.83
CA ASN A 211 -14.61 -14.55 -15.98
C ASN A 211 -13.47 -15.54 -15.74
N GLN A 212 -12.67 -15.84 -16.76
CA GLN A 212 -11.52 -16.72 -16.61
C GLN A 212 -10.50 -16.18 -15.61
N GLU A 213 -10.20 -14.89 -15.70
CA GLU A 213 -9.33 -14.19 -14.77
C GLU A 213 -9.88 -14.25 -13.33
N ARG A 214 -11.19 -14.02 -13.15
CA ARG A 214 -11.83 -14.18 -11.83
C ARG A 214 -11.70 -15.60 -11.29
N GLU A 215 -12.00 -16.63 -12.08
CA GLU A 215 -11.93 -18.02 -11.66
C GLU A 215 -10.50 -18.41 -11.25
N ALA A 216 -9.51 -17.97 -12.03
CA ALA A 216 -8.10 -18.21 -11.74
C ALA A 216 -7.69 -17.62 -10.37
N ILE A 217 -8.04 -16.37 -10.08
CA ILE A 217 -7.70 -15.79 -8.77
C ILE A 217 -8.48 -16.45 -7.65
N GLN A 218 -9.77 -16.75 -7.86
CA GLN A 218 -10.57 -17.43 -6.85
C GLN A 218 -9.95 -18.78 -6.46
N LEU A 219 -9.42 -19.53 -7.43
CA LEU A 219 -8.70 -20.77 -7.18
C LEU A 219 -7.41 -20.49 -6.38
N MET A 220 -6.58 -19.55 -6.83
CA MET A 220 -5.32 -19.19 -6.17
C MET A 220 -5.52 -18.77 -4.71
N ILE A 221 -6.50 -17.92 -4.43
CA ILE A 221 -6.82 -17.45 -3.08
C ILE A 221 -7.35 -18.60 -2.22
N LYS A 222 -8.20 -19.47 -2.77
CA LYS A 222 -8.69 -20.64 -2.03
C LYS A 222 -7.57 -21.59 -1.64
N GLU A 223 -6.63 -21.84 -2.55
CA GLU A 223 -5.48 -22.71 -2.32
C GLU A 223 -4.52 -22.11 -1.28
N GLU A 224 -4.18 -20.82 -1.40
CA GLU A 224 -3.21 -20.17 -0.51
C GLU A 224 -3.75 -19.97 0.92
N LEU A 225 -5.04 -19.63 1.07
CA LEU A 225 -5.58 -19.23 2.38
C LEU A 225 -6.23 -20.34 3.19
N TYR A 226 -6.26 -21.57 2.68
CA TYR A 226 -6.96 -22.69 3.32
C TYR A 226 -8.27 -22.25 3.98
N ILE A 227 -9.15 -21.60 3.20
CA ILE A 227 -10.50 -21.29 3.66
C ILE A 227 -11.25 -22.63 3.64
N PRO A 228 -11.65 -23.21 4.78
CA PRO A 228 -12.34 -24.49 4.78
C PRO A 228 -13.60 -24.36 3.93
N ASP A 229 -13.74 -25.25 2.95
CA ASP A 229 -14.94 -25.35 2.14
C ASP A 229 -16.07 -25.85 3.05
N ASP A 230 -16.85 -24.92 3.61
CA ASP A 230 -18.06 -25.28 4.34
C ASP A 230 -19.10 -25.75 3.34
N ARG A 231 -18.96 -27.03 2.93
CA ARG A 231 -20.08 -27.87 2.45
C ARG A 231 -19.83 -29.36 2.25
N GLN A 232 -18.65 -29.95 2.50
CA GLN A 232 -18.55 -31.43 2.49
C GLN A 232 -17.71 -32.02 3.65
N ASN A 233 -18.48 -32.57 4.59
CA ASN A 233 -18.08 -33.38 5.73
C ASN A 233 -17.26 -34.62 5.33
N THR A 234 -15.94 -34.62 5.55
CA THR A 234 -15.15 -35.86 5.74
C THR A 234 -13.94 -35.67 6.69
N GLY A 235 -14.16 -35.95 7.97
CA GLY A 235 -13.36 -36.88 8.78
C GLY A 235 -11.82 -36.77 8.93
N GLY A 236 -11.14 -35.70 8.54
CA GLY A 236 -9.70 -35.52 8.78
C GLY A 236 -9.41 -34.44 9.84
N LYS A 237 -8.68 -34.76 10.91
CA LYS A 237 -8.23 -33.76 11.90
C LYS A 237 -7.27 -32.76 11.26
N PRO A 238 -7.55 -31.44 11.25
CA PRO A 238 -6.62 -30.44 10.77
C PRO A 238 -5.60 -30.04 11.85
N SER A 239 -4.35 -29.88 11.44
CA SER A 239 -3.29 -29.19 12.20
C SER A 239 -3.55 -27.68 12.25
N ALA A 240 -3.15 -27.05 13.35
CA ALA A 240 -3.51 -25.69 13.78
C ALA A 240 -3.20 -24.57 12.76
N GLY A 241 -4.17 -24.24 11.91
CA GLY A 241 -4.32 -22.93 11.26
C GLY A 241 -5.45 -22.16 11.95
N GLN A 242 -5.31 -20.85 12.16
CA GLN A 242 -6.39 -20.01 12.68
C GLN A 242 -7.58 -20.06 11.73
N ALA A 243 -8.78 -20.37 12.24
CA ALA A 243 -10.01 -20.27 11.45
C ALA A 243 -10.21 -18.79 11.06
N MET A 244 -10.18 -18.52 9.76
CA MET A 244 -10.31 -17.19 9.20
C MET A 244 -11.78 -16.93 8.86
N GLU A 245 -12.41 -15.94 9.49
CA GLU A 245 -13.80 -15.51 9.23
C GLU A 245 -13.77 -14.23 8.38
N VAL A 246 -13.14 -14.34 7.21
CA VAL A 246 -13.00 -13.21 6.27
C VAL A 246 -13.99 -13.39 5.13
N ASP A 247 -14.93 -12.45 5.04
CA ASP A 247 -15.89 -12.41 3.95
C ASP A 247 -15.21 -11.93 2.66
N LEU A 248 -15.16 -12.80 1.66
CA LEU A 248 -14.53 -12.50 0.38
C LEU A 248 -15.58 -12.25 -0.71
N ASN A 249 -15.64 -10.99 -1.17
CA ASN A 249 -16.57 -10.53 -2.19
C ASN A 249 -15.84 -10.10 -3.47
N TRP A 250 -16.56 -10.08 -4.59
CA TRP A 250 -15.97 -9.82 -5.91
C TRP A 250 -16.87 -8.95 -6.78
N SER A 251 -16.28 -8.07 -7.57
CA SER A 251 -16.95 -7.40 -8.69
C SER A 251 -16.00 -7.28 -9.88
N ILE A 252 -16.56 -7.32 -11.08
CA ILE A 252 -15.81 -7.04 -12.31
C ILE A 252 -16.47 -5.85 -12.99
N THR A 253 -15.65 -4.85 -13.33
CA THR A 253 -16.07 -3.67 -14.06
C THR A 253 -15.15 -3.46 -15.24
N ARG A 254 -15.75 -3.33 -16.42
CA ARG A 254 -15.05 -2.87 -17.63
C ARG A 254 -15.18 -1.36 -17.69
N THR A 255 -14.06 -0.65 -17.73
CA THR A 255 -14.06 0.80 -17.56
C THR A 255 -12.90 1.45 -18.31
N PRO A 256 -13.13 2.59 -18.99
CA PRO A 256 -12.04 3.39 -19.54
C PRO A 256 -11.27 4.14 -18.43
N ASP A 257 -11.81 4.21 -17.22
CA ASP A 257 -11.23 4.92 -16.08
C ASP A 257 -11.20 4.03 -14.83
N PRO A 258 -10.17 3.17 -14.69
CA PRO A 258 -10.04 2.28 -13.54
C PRO A 258 -9.85 3.04 -12.22
N VAL A 259 -9.23 4.22 -12.25
CA VAL A 259 -8.98 5.06 -11.07
C VAL A 259 -10.30 5.52 -10.49
N ARG A 260 -11.12 6.18 -11.30
CA ARG A 260 -12.40 6.71 -10.86
C ARG A 260 -13.33 5.62 -10.38
N THR A 261 -13.35 4.50 -11.10
CA THR A 261 -14.15 3.32 -10.74
C THR A 261 -13.77 2.79 -9.35
N LEU A 262 -12.47 2.62 -9.08
CA LEU A 262 -12.00 2.16 -7.76
C LEU A 262 -12.33 3.16 -6.65
N ILE A 263 -12.20 4.47 -6.89
CA ILE A 263 -12.53 5.50 -5.90
C ILE A 263 -14.03 5.54 -5.62
N ASP A 264 -14.87 5.52 -6.65
CA ASP A 264 -16.33 5.57 -6.47
C ASP A 264 -16.85 4.30 -5.78
N LEU A 265 -16.26 3.13 -6.05
CA LEU A 265 -16.48 1.91 -5.27
C LEU A 265 -16.02 2.07 -3.82
N ALA A 266 -14.80 2.56 -3.60
CA ALA A 266 -14.22 2.75 -2.27
C ALA A 266 -15.07 3.70 -1.40
N GLU A 267 -15.62 4.76 -2.00
CA GLU A 267 -16.45 5.75 -1.34
C GLU A 267 -17.92 5.34 -1.19
N GLY A 268 -18.31 4.20 -1.77
CA GLY A 268 -19.68 3.68 -1.74
C GLY A 268 -20.67 4.50 -2.58
N LYS A 269 -20.18 5.19 -3.61
CA LYS A 269 -21.01 5.99 -4.53
C LYS A 269 -21.72 5.14 -5.57
N GLU A 270 -21.18 3.97 -5.90
CA GLU A 270 -21.81 3.00 -6.79
C GLU A 270 -22.25 1.74 -6.03
N PRO A 271 -23.44 1.18 -6.34
CA PRO A 271 -23.82 -0.11 -5.81
C PRO A 271 -22.95 -1.21 -6.43
N ILE A 272 -22.36 -2.05 -5.57
CA ILE A 272 -21.58 -3.20 -6.03
C ILE A 272 -22.53 -4.18 -6.74
N GLN A 273 -22.37 -4.35 -8.05
CA GLN A 273 -23.18 -5.27 -8.82
C GLN A 273 -23.00 -6.71 -8.30
N GLY A 274 -24.10 -7.35 -7.90
CA GLY A 274 -24.15 -8.76 -7.53
C GLY A 274 -23.69 -9.14 -6.11
N SER A 275 -23.19 -8.22 -5.28
CA SER A 275 -22.72 -8.57 -3.92
C SER A 275 -23.68 -8.18 -2.79
N GLY A 276 -24.73 -7.37 -3.05
CA GLY A 276 -25.67 -6.90 -2.02
C GLY A 276 -25.02 -6.05 -0.91
N THR A 277 -23.71 -5.80 -0.97
CA THR A 277 -22.99 -5.02 0.04
C THR A 277 -22.94 -3.56 -0.40
N THR A 278 -23.61 -2.70 0.35
CA THR A 278 -23.52 -1.24 0.22
C THR A 278 -22.58 -0.73 1.31
N GLY A 279 -21.77 0.28 1.01
CA GLY A 279 -21.00 1.03 2.01
C GLY A 279 -19.54 1.25 1.66
N ARG A 280 -18.96 2.21 2.39
CA ARG A 280 -17.61 2.73 2.21
C ARG A 280 -16.56 1.71 2.66
N PHE A 281 -15.43 1.68 1.96
CA PHE A 281 -14.24 0.91 2.31
C PHE A 281 -13.27 1.74 3.15
N ASP A 282 -12.55 1.06 4.03
CA ASP A 282 -11.58 1.69 4.95
C ASP A 282 -10.20 1.84 4.33
N VAL A 283 -9.82 0.94 3.43
CA VAL A 283 -8.51 0.89 2.79
C VAL A 283 -8.65 0.40 1.36
N ILE A 284 -7.91 1.03 0.44
CA ILE A 284 -7.71 0.55 -0.93
C ILE A 284 -6.35 -0.14 -1.00
N VAL A 285 -6.30 -1.39 -1.46
CA VAL A 285 -5.06 -2.15 -1.67
C VAL A 285 -4.90 -2.38 -3.16
N VAL A 286 -3.77 -1.96 -3.72
CA VAL A 286 -3.49 -2.04 -5.16
C VAL A 286 -2.04 -2.40 -5.40
N SER A 287 -1.76 -2.95 -6.57
CA SER A 287 -0.38 -3.15 -7.04
C SER A 287 0.28 -1.81 -7.40
N SER A 288 1.59 -1.71 -7.16
CA SER A 288 2.44 -0.59 -7.60
C SER A 288 2.43 -0.37 -9.12
N SER A 289 2.05 -1.39 -9.89
CA SER A 289 2.00 -1.40 -11.36
C SER A 289 0.60 -1.30 -11.96
N LEU A 290 -0.43 -1.07 -11.14
CA LEU A 290 -1.83 -0.97 -11.59
C LEU A 290 -1.97 0.06 -12.73
N GLY A 291 -2.67 -0.31 -13.80
CA GLY A 291 -3.06 0.57 -14.90
C GLY A 291 -1.93 0.98 -15.86
N ASP A 292 -0.73 0.43 -15.70
CA ASP A 292 0.39 0.68 -16.62
C ASP A 292 0.38 -0.30 -17.81
N GLN A 293 -0.81 -0.48 -18.39
CA GLN A 293 -1.04 -1.43 -19.48
C GLN A 293 -0.61 -0.86 -20.83
N GLU A 294 -0.72 0.45 -21.07
CA GLU A 294 -0.48 1.06 -22.40
C GLU A 294 -0.11 2.56 -22.37
N CYS A 295 0.41 3.09 -21.26
CA CYS A 295 0.78 4.50 -21.20
C CYS A 295 2.30 4.67 -21.41
N PRO A 296 2.74 5.45 -22.41
CA PRO A 296 4.14 5.84 -22.52
C PRO A 296 4.64 6.48 -21.22
N GLU A 297 5.94 6.38 -20.93
CA GLU A 297 6.62 6.91 -19.71
C GLU A 297 6.38 8.41 -19.40
N TRP A 298 5.66 9.13 -20.27
CA TRP A 298 5.27 10.54 -20.16
C TRP A 298 3.79 10.79 -19.81
N CYS A 299 2.98 9.76 -19.55
CA CYS A 299 1.64 9.95 -18.96
C CYS A 299 1.78 10.47 -17.51
N PHE A 300 1.25 11.66 -17.26
CA PHE A 300 1.37 12.38 -15.99
C PHE A 300 0.72 11.59 -14.83
N GLY A 301 1.56 10.88 -14.08
CA GLY A 301 1.25 10.17 -12.84
C GLY A 301 0.79 8.73 -13.05
N SER A 302 1.29 7.80 -12.22
CA SER A 302 0.75 6.43 -12.17
C SER A 302 -0.71 6.45 -11.69
N VAL A 303 -1.49 5.41 -11.98
CA VAL A 303 -2.86 5.23 -11.43
C VAL A 303 -2.86 5.44 -9.91
N ILE A 304 -1.84 4.96 -9.21
CA ILE A 304 -1.71 5.17 -7.77
C ILE A 304 -1.55 6.65 -7.43
N ASN A 305 -0.78 7.43 -8.18
CA ASN A 305 -0.68 8.87 -7.96
C ASN A 305 -2.04 9.56 -8.12
N GLN A 306 -2.83 9.15 -9.12
CA GLN A 306 -4.18 9.71 -9.30
C GLN A 306 -5.10 9.33 -8.14
N ILE A 307 -5.12 8.05 -7.72
CA ILE A 307 -5.85 7.60 -6.53
C ILE A 307 -5.43 8.43 -5.31
N MET A 308 -4.12 8.61 -5.07
CA MET A 308 -3.59 9.40 -3.96
C MET A 308 -4.02 10.87 -3.95
N GLN A 309 -4.27 11.48 -5.11
CA GLN A 309 -4.69 12.89 -5.23
C GLN A 309 -6.21 13.07 -5.11
N GLU A 310 -6.97 12.04 -5.47
CA GLU A 310 -8.41 12.12 -5.60
C GLU A 310 -9.17 11.54 -4.41
N THR A 311 -8.58 10.60 -3.65
CA THR A 311 -9.21 10.03 -2.45
C THR A 311 -8.50 10.38 -1.15
N HIS A 312 -9.29 10.45 -0.08
CA HIS A 312 -8.79 10.55 1.30
C HIS A 312 -8.75 9.18 1.99
N ILE A 313 -9.23 8.13 1.32
CA ILE A 313 -9.17 6.76 1.83
C ILE A 313 -7.69 6.30 1.82
N PRO A 314 -7.19 5.68 2.90
CA PRO A 314 -5.84 5.14 2.92
C PRO A 314 -5.58 4.11 1.82
N ILE A 315 -4.35 4.09 1.32
CA ILE A 315 -3.93 3.24 0.21
C ILE A 315 -2.76 2.38 0.65
N LEU A 316 -2.82 1.07 0.42
CA LEU A 316 -1.68 0.19 0.49
C LEU A 316 -1.23 -0.16 -0.93
N SER A 317 -0.11 0.44 -1.35
CA SER A 317 0.56 0.06 -2.60
C SER A 317 1.45 -1.14 -2.34
N VAL A 318 1.29 -2.21 -3.13
CA VAL A 318 2.04 -3.44 -3.00
C VAL A 318 2.98 -3.57 -4.20
N PRO A 319 4.31 -3.62 -4.01
CA PRO A 319 5.24 -3.86 -5.10
C PRO A 319 4.99 -5.24 -5.70
N THR A 320 4.77 -5.28 -7.01
CA THR A 320 4.53 -6.53 -7.75
C THR A 320 5.37 -6.57 -9.02
N VAL A 321 5.76 -7.77 -9.43
CA VAL A 321 6.34 -8.02 -10.75
C VAL A 321 5.20 -8.13 -11.77
N ARG A 322 5.37 -7.51 -12.94
CA ARG A 322 4.39 -7.63 -14.04
C ARG A 322 4.45 -9.03 -14.63
N LYS A 323 3.28 -9.55 -15.00
CA LYS A 323 3.18 -10.70 -15.90
C LYS A 323 3.68 -10.29 -17.29
N GLU A 324 4.37 -11.21 -17.97
CA GLU A 324 4.73 -10.98 -19.37
C GLU A 324 3.47 -10.93 -20.26
N PRO A 325 3.49 -10.24 -21.42
CA PRO A 325 2.32 -10.16 -22.30
C PRO A 325 1.75 -11.52 -22.72
N GLU A 326 2.60 -12.54 -22.83
CA GLU A 326 2.21 -13.92 -23.16
C GLU A 326 1.44 -14.61 -22.03
N GLU A 327 1.70 -14.23 -20.78
CA GLU A 327 1.03 -14.74 -19.57
C GLU A 327 -0.29 -14.00 -19.26
N ARG A 328 -0.48 -12.79 -19.81
CA ARG A 328 -1.75 -12.04 -19.71
C ARG A 328 -2.85 -12.61 -20.60
N PHE A 329 -2.48 -13.26 -21.71
CA PHE A 329 -3.43 -13.77 -22.70
C PHE A 329 -2.93 -15.09 -23.32
N PRO A 330 -3.16 -16.26 -22.67
CA PRO A 330 -2.66 -17.55 -23.14
C PRO A 330 -3.18 -18.00 -24.52
N HIS A 331 -4.08 -17.24 -25.18
CA HIS A 331 -4.70 -17.62 -26.45
C HIS A 331 -4.47 -16.70 -27.66
N LYS A 332 -3.59 -15.70 -27.60
CA LYS A 332 -3.22 -14.95 -28.84
C LYS A 332 -2.18 -15.66 -29.72
N ALA A 333 -1.61 -16.78 -29.28
CA ALA A 333 -0.64 -17.57 -30.05
C ALA A 333 -1.27 -18.75 -30.84
N GLN A 334 -2.43 -18.57 -31.46
CA GLN A 334 -2.92 -19.48 -32.51
C GLN A 334 -3.65 -18.71 -33.62
N THR A 335 -2.99 -17.73 -34.23
CA THR A 335 -3.30 -17.34 -35.61
C THR A 335 -2.31 -18.01 -36.54
N SER A 336 -2.75 -19.16 -37.04
CA SER A 336 -2.23 -19.86 -38.21
C SER A 336 -1.77 -18.89 -39.31
N LEU A 337 -0.48 -18.90 -39.62
CA LEU A 337 0.03 -18.44 -40.90
C LEU A 337 -0.67 -19.25 -42.01
N PRO A 338 -1.37 -18.62 -42.98
CA PRO A 338 -1.75 -19.33 -44.18
C PRO A 338 -0.48 -19.54 -45.01
N THR A 339 -0.08 -20.80 -45.15
CA THR A 339 0.88 -21.23 -46.16
C THR A 339 0.28 -20.94 -47.53
N LEU A 340 0.91 -20.06 -48.31
CA LEU A 340 0.78 -19.98 -49.77
C LEU A 340 2.17 -19.91 -50.38
#